data_AF-A0A1V9K0B5-F1
#
_entry.id   AF-A0A1V9K0B5-F1
#
_cell.length_a   1.000
_cell.length_b   1.000
_cell.length_c   1.000
_cell.angle_alpha   90.00
_cell.angle_beta   90.00
_cell.angle_gamma   90.00
#
_symmetry.space_group_name_H-M   'P 1'
#
loop_
_entity.id
_entity.type
_entity.pdbx_description
1 polymer ?
#
loop_
_entity_poly.entity_id
_entity_poly.type
_entity_poly.pdbx_seq_one_letter_code
_entity_poly.pdbx_strand_id
1 'polypeptide(L)' 'MTEDEPLNCALCGRAIWNWTPTVWSDSPDREPFCGDDCLATATAVSHSIPPAIDRAIRRDHSLCGKYPCSDCR' A
#
# COMPACT_ATOMS: atom_id res chain seq x y z
N MET A 1 20.82 -19.15 -8.68
CA MET A 1 19.52 -19.13 -8.00
C MET A 1 19.35 -17.70 -7.51
N THR A 2 18.63 -16.88 -8.27
CA THR A 2 18.25 -15.53 -7.80
C THR A 2 17.28 -15.75 -6.64
N GLU A 3 17.66 -15.32 -5.44
CA GLU A 3 16.72 -15.28 -4.33
C GLU A 3 15.61 -14.32 -4.73
N ASP A 4 14.37 -14.81 -4.82
CA ASP A 4 13.20 -13.95 -5.01
C ASP A 4 13.19 -12.94 -3.86
N GLU A 5 13.31 -11.65 -4.18
CA GLU A 5 13.20 -10.61 -3.17
C GLU A 5 11.83 -10.71 -2.47
N PRO A 6 11.78 -10.62 -1.14
CA PRO A 6 10.51 -10.71 -0.43
C PRO A 6 9.62 -9.53 -0.79
N LEU A 7 8.34 -9.79 -0.99
CA LEU A 7 7.33 -8.73 -1.02
C LEU A 7 7.22 -8.13 0.38
N ASN A 8 6.83 -6.86 0.50
CA ASN A 8 6.57 -6.26 1.80
C ASN A 8 5.07 -6.07 1.98
N CYS A 9 4.52 -6.49 3.12
CA CYS A 9 3.13 -6.25 3.45
C CYS A 9 2.81 -4.76 3.41
N ALA A 10 1.83 -4.37 2.60
CA ALA A 10 1.49 -2.96 2.37
C ALA A 10 0.99 -2.24 3.65
N LEU A 11 0.46 -2.99 4.63
CA LEU A 11 0.01 -2.42 5.89
C LEU A 11 1.14 -2.27 6.92
N CYS A 12 1.92 -3.33 7.15
CA CYS A 12 2.84 -3.41 8.30
C CYS A 12 4.32 -3.49 7.93
N GLY A 13 4.65 -3.52 6.63
CA GLY A 13 6.03 -3.58 6.14
C GLY A 13 6.74 -4.92 6.37
N ARG A 14 6.05 -5.94 6.88
CA ARG A 14 6.64 -7.26 7.12
C ARG A 14 6.98 -7.94 5.80
N ALA A 15 8.19 -8.48 5.69
CA ALA A 15 8.61 -9.32 4.57
C ALA A 15 7.73 -10.57 4.44
N ILE A 16 7.20 -10.77 3.23
CA ILE A 16 6.38 -11.88 2.77
C ILE A 16 7.26 -12.68 1.81
N TRP A 17 7.56 -13.90 2.22
CA TRP A 17 8.32 -14.86 1.44
C TRP A 17 7.38 -15.79 0.68
N ASN A 18 7.88 -16.54 -0.30
CA ASN A 18 7.07 -17.44 -1.12
C ASN A 18 6.28 -18.53 -0.36
N TRP A 19 6.66 -18.82 0.89
CA TRP A 19 6.03 -19.80 1.77
C TRP A 19 4.98 -19.21 2.73
N THR A 20 4.83 -17.88 2.76
CA THR A 20 3.80 -17.21 3.54
C THR A 20 2.52 -17.04 2.72
N PRO A 21 1.32 -17.27 3.30
CA PRO A 21 0.08 -16.94 2.63
C PRO A 21 0.07 -15.45 2.30
N THR A 22 0.00 -15.15 1.00
CA THR A 22 -0.06 -13.78 0.48
C THR A 22 -1.48 -13.51 0.01
N VAL A 23 -2.11 -12.51 0.61
CA VAL A 23 -3.44 -12.03 0.20
C VAL A 23 -3.24 -10.74 -0.58
N TRP A 24 -3.99 -10.55 -1.65
CA TRP A 24 -3.86 -9.39 -2.54
C TRP A 24 -5.10 -8.52 -2.44
N SER A 25 -4.95 -7.19 -2.48
CA SER A 25 -6.13 -6.33 -2.60
C SER A 25 -6.80 -6.46 -3.97
N ASP A 26 -8.11 -6.21 -4.00
CA ASP A 26 -8.91 -6.14 -5.23
C ASP A 26 -8.81 -4.78 -5.95
N SER A 27 -7.92 -3.90 -5.47
CA SER A 27 -7.64 -2.60 -6.06
C SER A 27 -6.89 -2.74 -7.39
N PRO A 28 -6.98 -1.76 -8.32
CA PRO A 28 -6.25 -1.78 -9.58
C PRO A 28 -4.73 -1.87 -9.40
N ASP A 29 -4.19 -1.30 -8.31
CA ASP A 29 -2.76 -1.32 -7.98
C ASP A 29 -2.31 -2.60 -7.24
N ARG A 30 -3.21 -3.57 -6.98
CA ARG A 30 -3.02 -4.86 -6.27
C ARG A 30 -1.81 -4.91 -5.32
N GLU A 31 -2.03 -4.54 -4.08
CA GLU A 31 -1.03 -4.51 -3.01
C GLU A 31 -0.98 -5.87 -2.26
N PRO A 32 0.20 -6.38 -1.88
CA PRO A 32 0.34 -7.63 -1.13
C PRO A 32 0.19 -7.44 0.39
N PHE A 33 -0.49 -8.39 1.04
CA PHE A 33 -0.71 -8.44 2.49
C PHE A 33 -0.31 -9.81 3.06
N CYS A 34 0.24 -9.81 4.28
CA CYS A 34 0.70 -11.03 4.96
C CYS A 34 -0.44 -11.88 5.57
N GLY A 35 -1.70 -11.62 5.19
CA GLY A 35 -2.89 -12.30 5.68
C GLY A 35 -4.15 -11.44 5.60
N ASP A 36 -5.32 -12.08 5.79
CA ASP A 36 -6.63 -11.43 5.72
C ASP A 36 -6.82 -10.32 6.77
N ASP A 37 -6.25 -10.48 7.98
CA ASP A 37 -6.35 -9.46 9.03
C ASP A 37 -5.74 -8.12 8.60
N CYS A 38 -4.61 -8.18 7.87
CA CYS A 38 -3.94 -6.98 7.36
C CYS A 38 -4.75 -6.35 6.21
N LEU A 39 -5.32 -7.16 5.31
CA LEU A 39 -6.19 -6.64 4.25
C LEU A 39 -7.48 -6.02 4.82
N ALA A 40 -8.11 -6.67 5.79
CA ALA A 40 -9.33 -6.20 6.44
C ALA A 40 -9.07 -4.89 7.20
N THR A 41 -7.95 -4.79 7.92
CA THR A 41 -7.54 -3.57 8.62
C THR A 41 -7.27 -2.44 7.63
N ALA A 42 -6.52 -2.69 6.55
CA ALA A 42 -6.27 -1.69 5.51
C ALA A 42 -7.58 -1.19 4.89
N THR A 43 -8.51 -2.09 4.58
CA THR A 43 -9.85 -1.76 4.05
C THR A 43 -10.66 -0.93 5.04
N ALA A 44 -10.64 -1.29 6.32
CA ALA A 44 -11.33 -0.54 7.37
C ALA A 44 -10.75 0.86 7.55
N VAL A 45 -9.42 1.01 7.51
CA VAL A 45 -8.74 2.32 7.54
C VAL A 45 -9.15 3.15 6.33
N SER A 46 -9.14 2.59 5.12
CA SER A 46 -9.58 3.30 3.91
C SER A 46 -11.03 3.76 3.99
N HIS A 47 -11.92 2.97 4.60
CA HIS A 47 -13.32 3.37 4.81
C HIS A 47 -13.50 4.38 5.96
N SER A 48 -12.57 4.43 6.90
CA SER A 48 -12.60 5.36 8.04
C SER A 48 -12.14 6.78 7.66
N ILE A 49 -11.39 6.91 6.56
CA ILE A 49 -10.96 8.21 6.04
C ILE A 49 -12.06 8.74 5.09
N PRO A 50 -12.64 9.92 5.36
CA PRO A 50 -13.56 10.56 4.44
C PRO A 50 -12.95 10.67 3.03
N PRO A 51 -13.70 10.39 1.94
CA PRO A 51 -13.16 10.39 0.58
C PRO A 51 -12.48 11.70 0.16
N ALA A 52 -12.89 12.83 0.74
CA ALA A 52 -12.26 14.13 0.51
C ALA A 52 -10.85 14.22 1.13
N ILE A 53 -10.64 13.60 2.30
CA ILE A 53 -9.35 13.55 2.98
C ILE A 53 -8.43 12.55 2.26
N ASP A 54 -8.95 11.38 1.86
CA ASP A 54 -8.19 10.40 1.10
C ASP A 54 -7.70 10.96 -0.25
N ARG A 55 -8.56 11.69 -0.98
CA ARG A 55 -8.15 12.40 -2.21
C ARG A 55 -7.14 13.50 -1.94
N ALA A 56 -7.25 14.20 -0.83
CA ALA A 56 -6.28 15.24 -0.45
C ALA A 56 -4.92 14.61 -0.15
N ILE A 57 -4.87 13.51 0.61
CA ILE A 57 -3.63 12.76 0.92
C ILE A 57 -2.99 12.20 -0.36
N ARG A 58 -3.77 11.57 -1.25
CA ARG A 58 -3.24 11.05 -2.52
C ARG A 58 -2.72 12.14 -3.47
N ARG A 59 -3.26 13.36 -3.35
CA ARG A 59 -2.79 14.53 -4.11
C ARG A 59 -1.76 15.35 -3.35
N ASP A 60 -1.46 14.98 -2.11
CA ASP A 60 -0.50 15.70 -1.29
C ASP A 60 0.91 15.28 -1.68
N HIS A 61 1.45 16.01 -2.64
CA HIS A 61 2.82 15.88 -3.10
C HIS A 61 3.83 16.53 -2.13
N SER A 62 3.39 17.00 -0.95
CA SER A 62 4.27 17.58 0.06
C SER A 62 5.40 16.64 0.49
N LEU A 63 5.20 15.32 0.34
CA LEU A 63 6.17 14.28 0.64
C LEU A 63 6.93 13.74 -0.58
N CYS A 64 6.64 14.20 -1.81
CA CYS A 64 7.29 13.65 -3.02
C CYS A 64 8.75 14.10 -3.21
N GLY A 65 9.24 15.05 -2.39
CA GLY A 65 10.64 15.48 -2.39
C GLY A 65 11.13 16.20 -3.65
N LYS A 66 10.26 16.42 -4.64
CA LYS A 66 10.55 17.18 -5.87
C LYS A 66 9.84 18.54 -5.84
N TYR A 67 10.57 19.59 -6.19
CA TYR A 67 10.04 20.93 -6.38
C TYR A 67 10.24 21.39 -7.83
N PRO A 68 9.21 21.91 -8.51
CA PRO A 68 7.83 22.10 -8.03
C PRO A 68 7.00 20.81 -8.05
N CYS A 69 5.99 20.74 -7.17
CA CYS A 69 5.10 19.57 -7.03
C CYS A 69 4.34 19.18 -8.32
N SER A 70 4.30 20.06 -9.33
CA SER A 70 3.72 19.80 -10.65
C SER A 70 4.43 18.70 -11.45
N ASP A 71 5.65 18.34 -11.06
CA ASP A 71 6.44 17.28 -11.71
C ASP A 71 6.33 15.91 -11.02
N CYS A 72 5.50 15.79 -9.98
CA CYS A 72 5.20 14.53 -9.32
C CYS A 72 4.07 13.82 -10.10
N ARG A 73 4.48 13.13 -11.17
CA ARG A 73 3.63 12.45 -12.14
C ARG A 73 3.24 11.05 -11.68
#